data_AF-A0A7D5YBR4-F1
#
_entry.id   AF-A0A7D5YBR4-F1
#
_cell.length_a   1.000
_cell.length_b   1.000
_cell.length_c   1.000
_cell.angle_alpha   90.00
_cell.angle_beta   90.00
_cell.angle_gamma   90.00
#
_symmetry.space_group_name_H-M   'P 1'
#
loop_
_entity.id
_entity.type
_entity.pdbx_description
1 polymer ?
#
loop_
_entity_poly.entity_id
_entity_poly.type
_entity_poly.pdbx_seq_one_letter_code
_entity_poly.pdbx_strand_id
1 'polypeptide(L)' 'MSDRELYCDTCEGVRPFEVPPCADGHGTACPELACTGCGAAMLIATFTFPATQLTARRGPAPRRRAA' A
#
# COMPACT_ATOMS: atom_id res chain seq x y z
N MET A 1 -15.74 0.40 5.21
CA MET A 1 -14.65 -0.21 6.00
C MET A 1 -13.93 -1.13 5.04
N SER A 2 -12.63 -0.93 4.80
CA SER A 2 -11.87 -1.83 3.92
C SER A 2 -11.54 -3.09 4.69
N ASP A 3 -12.27 -4.16 4.45
CA ASP A 3 -11.98 -5.49 4.98
C ASP A 3 -10.93 -6.19 4.11
N ARG A 4 -9.95 -6.84 4.75
CA ARG A 4 -8.92 -7.65 4.09
C ARG A 4 -8.89 -9.04 4.70
N GLU A 5 -8.87 -10.07 3.88
CA GLU A 5 -8.75 -11.46 4.35
C GLU A 5 -7.29 -11.82 4.58
N LEU A 6 -6.94 -12.19 5.83
CA LEU A 6 -5.58 -12.55 6.24
C LEU A 6 -5.63 -13.72 7.23
N TYR A 7 -4.53 -14.47 7.31
CA TYR A 7 -4.40 -15.51 8.33
C TYR A 7 -4.20 -14.87 9.71
N CYS A 8 -4.99 -15.31 10.68
CA CYS A 8 -4.88 -14.92 12.07
C CYS A 8 -4.35 -16.10 12.89
N ASP A 9 -3.19 -15.94 13.52
CA ASP A 9 -2.58 -17.00 14.33
C ASP A 9 -3.43 -17.36 15.56
N THR A 10 -4.15 -16.38 16.14
CA THR A 10 -5.05 -16.61 17.29
C THR A 10 -6.31 -17.39 16.91
N CYS A 11 -6.81 -17.21 15.68
CA CYS A 11 -7.97 -17.95 15.18
C CYS A 11 -7.58 -19.21 14.39
N GLU A 12 -6.28 -19.40 14.15
CA GLU A 12 -5.70 -20.46 13.33
C GLU A 12 -6.32 -20.57 11.93
N GLY A 13 -6.69 -19.44 11.32
CA GLY A 13 -7.42 -19.45 10.05
C GLY A 13 -7.48 -18.08 9.36
N VAL A 14 -7.95 -18.10 8.11
CA VAL A 14 -8.20 -16.86 7.34
C VAL A 14 -9.42 -16.17 7.90
N ARG A 15 -9.28 -14.89 8.26
CA ARG A 15 -10.32 -14.05 8.84
C ARG A 15 -10.35 -12.68 8.16
N PRO A 16 -11.50 -11.99 8.18
CA PRO A 16 -11.56 -10.58 7.79
C PRO A 16 -10.90 -9.73 8.87
N PHE A 17 -10.07 -8.78 8.42
CA PHE A 17 -9.45 -7.76 9.23
C PHE A 17 -9.96 -6.38 8.84
N GLU A 18 -10.16 -5.52 9.83
CA GLU A 18 -10.55 -4.13 9.64
C GLU A 18 -9.43 -3.18 10.05
N VAL A 19 -9.39 -2.00 9.40
CA VAL A 19 -8.52 -0.90 9.81
C VAL A 19 -9.24 -0.12 10.92
N PRO A 20 -8.73 -0.10 12.16
CA PRO A 20 -9.30 0.71 13.21
C PRO A 20 -9.11 2.21 12.91
N PRO A 21 -9.91 3.11 13.52
CA PRO A 21 -9.69 4.54 13.40
C PRO A 21 -8.29 4.90 13.91
N CYS A 22 -7.40 5.24 12.98
CA CYS A 22 -6.00 5.56 13.25
C CYS A 22 -5.83 7.06 13.52
N ALA A 23 -5.26 7.42 14.69
CA ALA A 23 -5.01 8.79 15.09
C ALA A 23 -3.90 9.48 14.27
N ASP A 24 -3.00 8.69 13.67
CA ASP A 24 -1.88 9.19 12.87
C ASP A 24 -2.28 9.65 11.47
N GLY A 25 -3.57 9.54 11.11
CA GLY A 25 -4.10 10.08 9.86
C GLY A 25 -3.81 9.23 8.62
N HIS A 26 -3.42 7.97 8.78
CA HIS A 26 -3.13 7.06 7.66
C HIS A 26 -4.38 6.61 6.87
N GLY A 27 -5.59 6.87 7.39
CA GLY A 27 -6.85 6.51 6.73
C GLY A 27 -6.91 5.02 6.36
N THR A 28 -7.25 4.72 5.11
CA THR A 28 -7.36 3.34 4.58
C THR A 28 -6.01 2.68 4.30
N ALA A 29 -4.90 3.43 4.36
CA ALA A 29 -3.54 2.92 4.18
C ALA A 29 -2.83 2.64 5.52
N CYS A 30 -3.57 2.69 6.63
CA CYS A 30 -3.03 2.38 7.95
C CYS A 30 -2.43 0.96 7.96
N PRO A 31 -1.20 0.79 8.49
CA PRO A 31 -0.57 -0.51 8.61
C PRO A 31 -1.21 -1.37 9.71
N GLU A 32 -2.03 -0.78 10.58
CA GLU A 32 -2.71 -1.47 11.67
C GLU A 32 -4.01 -2.10 11.20
N LEU A 33 -4.15 -3.39 11.48
CA LEU A 33 -5.32 -4.19 11.16
C LEU A 33 -5.75 -5.01 12.38
N ALA A 34 -7.04 -5.07 12.65
CA ALA A 34 -7.62 -5.87 13.73
C ALA A 34 -8.48 -7.01 13.18
N CYS A 35 -8.25 -8.22 13.68
CA CYS A 35 -9.08 -9.38 13.32
C CYS A 35 -10.51 -9.17 13.83
N THR A 36 -11.49 -9.19 12.94
CA THR A 36 -12.91 -9.02 13.32
C THR A 36 -13.46 -10.19 14.16
N GLY A 37 -12.74 -11.31 14.19
CA GLY A 37 -13.12 -12.50 14.97
C GLY A 37 -12.66 -12.48 16.43
N CYS A 38 -11.41 -12.13 16.68
CA CYS A 38 -10.79 -12.22 18.01
C CYS A 38 -10.20 -10.91 18.54
N GLY A 39 -10.13 -9.85 17.71
CA GLY A 39 -9.57 -8.56 18.07
C GLY A 39 -8.04 -8.48 18.06
N ALA A 40 -7.33 -9.54 17.65
CA ALA A 40 -5.87 -9.53 17.54
C ALA A 40 -5.40 -8.47 16.52
N ALA A 41 -4.42 -7.66 16.92
CA ALA A 41 -3.82 -6.63 16.09
C ALA A 41 -2.65 -7.19 15.28
N MET A 42 -2.59 -6.87 13.98
CA MET A 42 -1.47 -7.13 13.10
C MET A 42 -0.99 -5.84 12.46
N LEU A 43 0.33 -5.70 12.36
CA LEU A 43 1.01 -4.61 11.67
C LEU A 43 1.55 -5.10 10.33
N ILE A 44 1.05 -4.55 9.23
CA ILE A 44 1.60 -4.80 7.90
C ILE A 44 2.42 -3.58 7.49
N ALA A 45 3.75 -3.74 7.44
CA ALA A 45 4.63 -2.68 6.99
C ALA A 45 4.36 -2.36 5.50
N THR A 46 3.62 -1.29 5.25
CA THR A 46 3.40 -0.73 3.91
C THR A 46 4.56 0.21 3.59
N PHE A 47 5.62 -0.32 2.96
CA PHE A 47 6.72 0.50 2.47
C PHE A 47 6.29 1.23 1.19
N THR A 48 6.22 2.57 1.24
CA THR A 48 6.06 3.41 0.06
C THR A 48 7.44 3.82 -0.45
N PHE A 49 7.81 3.32 -1.64
CA PHE A 49 9.03 3.74 -2.31
C PHE A 49 8.72 4.90 -3.27
N PRO A 50 9.46 6.02 -3.21
CA PRO A 50 9.32 7.06 -4.23
C PRO A 50 9.71 6.50 -5.59
N ALA A 51 8.86 6.70 -6.60
CA ALA A 51 9.16 6.29 -7.95
C ALA A 51 10.35 7.10 -8.49
N THR A 52 11.43 6.42 -8.86
CA THR A 52 12.57 7.07 -9.53
C THR A 52 12.12 7.51 -10.93
N GLN A 53 11.84 8.81 -11.06
CA GLN A 53 11.55 9.40 -12.37
C GLN A 53 12.83 9.39 -13.21
N LEU A 54 12.90 8.49 -14.19
CA LEU A 54 13.90 8.55 -15.25
C LEU A 54 13.59 9.79 -16.08
N THR A 55 14.27 10.90 -15.78
CA THR A 55 14.22 12.09 -16.61
C THR A 55 14.81 11.72 -17.97
N ALA A 56 13.96 11.40 -18.93
CA ALA A 56 14.36 11.21 -20.32
C ALA A 56 14.90 12.54 -20.81
N ARG A 57 16.24 12.68 -20.88
CA ARG A 57 16.87 13.76 -21.61
C ARG A 57 16.46 13.59 -23.07
N ARG A 58 15.40 14.28 -23.50
CA ARG A 58 15.06 14.44 -24.92
C ARG A 58 16.21 15.19 -25.56
N GLY A 59 17.13 14.45 -26.17
CA GLY A 59 18.13 15.01 -27.07
C GLY A 59 17.42 15.74 -28.23
N PRO A 60 18.02 16.81 -28.76
CA PRO A 60 17.41 17.54 -29.87
C PRO A 60 17.22 16.61 -31.08
N ALA A 61 16.02 16.62 -31.66
CA ALA A 61 15.72 15.83 -32.84
C ALA A 61 16.58 16.28 -34.04
N PRO A 62 17.14 15.35 -34.84
CA PRO A 62 17.93 15.71 -36.01
C PRO A 62 17.05 16.42 -37.04
N ARG A 63 17.39 17.67 -37.38
CA ARG A 63 16.74 18.42 -38.46
C ARG A 63 17.12 17.79 -39.80
N ARG A 64 16.19 17.07 -40.43
CA ARG A 64 16.35 16.68 -41.84
C ARG A 64 16.23 17.93 -42.70
N ARG A 65 17.29 18.27 -43.43
CA ARG A 65 17.23 19.28 -44.52
C ARG A 65 16.65 18.58 -45.75
N ALA A 66 15.55 19.13 -46.28
CA ALA A 66 15.08 18.79 -47.61
C ALA A 66 15.94 19.52 -48.64
N ALA A 67 16.34 18.79 -49.69
CA ALA A 67 17.03 19.31 -50.88
C ALA A 67 16.01 19.45 -52.01
#